data_AF-A0A1E7KRN3-F1
#
_entry.id   AF-A0A1E7KRN3-F1
#
_cell.length_a   1.000
_cell.length_b   1.000
_cell.length_c   1.000
_cell.angle_alpha   90.00
_cell.angle_beta   90.00
_cell.angle_gamma   90.00
#
_symmetry.space_group_name_H-M   'P 1'
#
loop_
_entity.id
_entity.type
_entity.pdbx_description
1 polymer ?
#
loop_
_entity_poly.entity_id
_entity_poly.type
_entity_poly.pdbx_seq_one_letter_code
_entity_poly.pdbx_strand_id
1 'polypeptide(L)'
;LGWPLRLPDGGRHGFTAAHRVRLESALPGMAARLETALSGAGTLDAAGGIPAGGDPEGGVRSARRRTPRVLVLGCEELMYAPLRLAAALEERLGERAEVRFSTTTRSPVLALDDPSYAVRTCLAFPAHDTGTPAGARPDHTSGLPKSPSGTVRYAYNVAPGADARRRFDAVVVVTDSAADTPALHAPGGLLDRLRPHTDAVLLGVLPSYRPLPAPLRGPYFSSYAPDEVGWLLQDLSDARLEAPTEEREEAIQSGGAHYAESLPVEYQPTAEYERLFHGALEDSALRVARAVGTVTETVLAERRTRGTGRPVLVSLARAGTPVGILMRRWAQRAHGLELPHYAVSIVRGRGIDANALRYIASHHDPADVVFVDGWTGKGAITRELADALAPFGEFDPEIAVLADPGGCVRTYGTREDFLIPSACLNSTVSGLISRTVLRADLVGADDYHGAKCYRDLAGADVSGLFLDTVAARFDEAAPGAAEDAAALLHAADREPTWAGWRAVERISEEYGIGDVNLVKPGVGETTRVLLRRVPWRVLARRGAGRDLDHVRLLAEQRGVPVEETDELPYSSVGLIHPRFTRGATGGNGRAAR
;
A
#
# COMPACT_ATOMS: atom_id res chain seq x y z
N LEU A 1 -10.52 13.03 12.47
CA LEU A 1 -11.92 13.06 11.94
C LEU A 1 -12.37 11.73 11.34
N GLY A 2 -11.47 10.91 10.75
CA GLY A 2 -11.85 9.66 10.09
C GLY A 2 -12.54 9.92 8.75
N TRP A 3 -11.90 10.76 7.92
CA TRP A 3 -12.39 11.14 6.60
C TRP A 3 -12.45 9.91 5.68
N PRO A 4 -13.50 9.69 4.87
CA PRO A 4 -13.65 8.49 4.07
C PRO A 4 -12.62 8.40 2.95
N LEU A 5 -12.15 7.19 2.67
CA LEU A 5 -11.37 6.91 1.46
C LEU A 5 -12.19 7.26 0.20
N ARG A 6 -11.49 7.75 -0.84
CA ARG A 6 -12.04 8.25 -2.12
C ARG A 6 -13.02 9.44 -2.02
N LEU A 7 -13.15 10.10 -0.87
CA LEU A 7 -13.85 11.37 -0.81
C LEU A 7 -12.85 12.51 -1.10
N PRO A 8 -13.04 13.32 -2.16
CA PRO A 8 -12.14 14.43 -2.46
C PRO A 8 -12.07 15.44 -1.32
N ASP A 9 -11.07 16.29 -1.36
CA ASP A 9 -10.70 17.18 -0.26
C ASP A 9 -11.75 18.25 -0.09
N GLY A 10 -12.44 18.20 1.05
CA GLY A 10 -13.17 19.36 1.53
C GLY A 10 -14.29 19.91 0.64
N GLY A 11 -14.54 19.29 -0.51
CA GLY A 11 -15.35 19.82 -1.60
C GLY A 11 -14.70 20.94 -2.42
N ARG A 12 -13.43 21.29 -2.22
CA ARG A 12 -12.78 22.46 -2.88
C ARG A 12 -12.79 22.35 -4.42
N HIS A 13 -12.73 21.13 -4.94
CA HIS A 13 -12.80 20.82 -6.37
C HIS A 13 -14.16 20.23 -6.81
N GLY A 14 -15.17 20.34 -5.94
CA GLY A 14 -16.52 19.81 -6.15
C GLY A 14 -16.70 18.36 -5.70
N PHE A 15 -17.95 18.01 -5.37
CA PHE A 15 -18.37 16.65 -5.05
C PHE A 15 -19.37 16.13 -6.08
N THR A 16 -19.15 14.89 -6.53
CA THR A 16 -20.13 14.13 -7.29
C THR A 16 -21.28 13.68 -6.37
N ALA A 17 -22.36 13.15 -6.94
CA ALA A 17 -23.45 12.57 -6.16
C ALA A 17 -22.96 11.41 -5.27
N ALA A 18 -22.06 10.55 -5.78
CA ALA A 18 -21.46 9.46 -5.02
C ALA A 18 -20.58 9.96 -3.87
N HIS A 19 -19.80 11.04 -4.09
CA HIS A 19 -19.04 11.69 -3.02
C HIS A 19 -19.96 12.22 -1.93
N ARG A 20 -21.08 12.85 -2.30
CA ARG A 20 -22.05 13.34 -1.32
C ARG A 20 -22.60 12.20 -0.47
N VAL A 21 -23.10 11.13 -1.08
CA VAL A 21 -23.62 9.96 -0.34
C VAL A 21 -22.58 9.41 0.64
N ARG A 22 -21.32 9.28 0.20
CA ARG A 22 -20.23 8.80 1.05
C ARG A 22 -19.95 9.73 2.23
N LEU A 23 -19.96 11.05 2.00
CA LEU A 23 -19.82 12.03 3.07
C LEU A 23 -20.99 11.93 4.06
N GLU A 24 -22.24 11.90 3.57
CA GLU A 24 -23.44 11.78 4.42
C GLU A 24 -23.34 10.60 5.38
N SER A 25 -22.99 9.42 4.87
CA SER A 25 -22.87 8.22 5.69
C SER A 25 -21.77 8.33 6.75
N ALA A 26 -20.74 9.13 6.52
CA ALA A 26 -19.59 9.27 7.43
C ALA A 26 -19.75 10.39 8.47
N LEU A 27 -20.53 11.43 8.17
CA LEU A 27 -20.72 12.62 9.02
C LEU A 27 -21.12 12.29 10.47
N PRO A 28 -22.03 11.33 10.76
CA PRO A 28 -22.40 10.99 12.14
C PRO A 28 -21.20 10.53 12.98
N GLY A 29 -20.30 9.73 12.39
CA GLY A 29 -19.08 9.26 13.05
C GLY A 29 -18.06 10.39 13.27
N MET A 30 -17.99 11.37 12.37
CA MET A 30 -17.13 12.55 12.57
C MET A 30 -17.67 13.46 13.67
N ALA A 31 -18.98 13.70 13.68
CA ALA A 31 -19.66 14.49 14.71
C ALA A 31 -19.50 13.86 16.11
N ALA A 32 -19.57 12.53 16.22
CA ALA A 32 -19.29 11.82 17.47
C ALA A 32 -17.88 12.09 18.01
N ARG A 33 -16.87 12.05 17.13
CA ARG A 33 -15.48 12.34 17.53
C ARG A 33 -15.29 13.80 17.96
N LEU A 34 -15.98 14.74 17.28
CA LEU A 34 -15.97 16.15 17.67
C LEU A 34 -16.64 16.37 19.03
N GLU A 35 -17.79 15.74 19.28
CA GLU A 35 -18.45 15.76 20.60
C GLU A 35 -17.50 15.24 21.70
N THR A 36 -16.84 14.09 21.48
CA THR A 36 -15.87 13.56 22.44
C THR A 36 -14.73 14.55 22.71
N ALA A 37 -14.20 15.20 21.67
CA ALA A 37 -13.13 16.19 21.82
C ALA A 37 -13.62 17.44 22.58
N LEU A 38 -14.83 17.92 22.31
CA LEU A 38 -15.45 19.05 23.00
C LEU A 38 -15.75 18.74 24.48
N SER A 39 -16.22 17.53 24.80
CA SER A 39 -16.37 17.07 26.18
C SER A 39 -15.01 16.98 26.88
N GLY A 40 -13.99 16.44 26.21
CA GLY A 40 -12.62 16.35 26.75
C GLY A 40 -11.99 17.72 27.02
N ALA A 41 -12.38 18.75 26.24
CA ALA A 41 -11.98 20.13 26.46
C ALA A 41 -12.82 20.86 27.53
N GLY A 42 -13.80 20.20 28.15
CA GLY A 42 -14.68 20.79 29.18
C GLY A 42 -15.77 21.72 28.64
N THR A 43 -15.93 21.82 27.32
CA THR A 43 -16.97 22.64 26.67
C THR A 43 -18.36 22.03 26.86
N LEU A 44 -18.46 20.70 26.78
CA LEU A 44 -19.70 19.95 26.97
C LEU A 44 -19.63 19.17 28.28
N ASP A 45 -20.75 19.09 29.00
CA ASP A 45 -20.86 18.22 30.17
C ASP A 45 -20.77 16.74 29.73
N ALA A 46 -20.20 15.88 30.59
CA ALA A 46 -20.09 14.46 30.28
C ALA A 46 -21.48 13.85 30.04
N ALA A 47 -21.66 13.18 28.90
CA ALA A 47 -22.93 12.55 28.55
C ALA A 47 -23.30 11.47 29.59
N GLY A 48 -24.31 11.72 30.42
CA GLY A 48 -24.91 10.70 31.29
C GLY A 48 -24.99 10.97 32.80
N GLY A 49 -24.70 12.17 33.30
CA GLY A 49 -24.95 12.50 34.70
C GLY A 49 -26.44 12.71 35.00
N ILE A 50 -27.15 11.67 35.46
CA ILE A 50 -28.42 11.86 36.19
C ILE A 50 -28.12 12.77 37.40
N PRO A 51 -28.87 13.86 37.67
CA PRO A 51 -28.69 14.59 38.90
C PRO A 51 -29.08 13.65 40.05
N ALA A 52 -28.10 13.18 40.83
CA ALA A 52 -28.38 12.48 42.07
C ALA A 52 -29.19 13.42 42.96
N GLY A 53 -30.43 13.04 43.25
CA GLY A 53 -31.33 13.82 44.07
C GLY A 53 -30.93 13.82 45.55
N GLY A 54 -31.19 14.96 46.20
CA GLY A 54 -31.42 15.10 47.65
C GLY A 54 -30.19 15.44 48.50
N ASP A 55 -30.09 16.68 48.99
CA ASP A 55 -30.72 17.03 50.26
C ASP A 55 -30.87 18.56 50.46
N PRO A 56 -31.79 18.99 51.36
CA PRO A 56 -32.22 20.36 51.50
C PRO A 56 -31.39 21.10 52.55
N GLU A 57 -30.96 22.31 52.22
CA GLU A 57 -30.86 23.51 53.08
C GLU A 57 -29.72 24.40 52.61
N GLY A 58 -30.07 25.65 52.30
CA GLY A 58 -29.13 26.78 52.36
C GLY A 58 -28.24 27.03 51.14
N GLY A 59 -28.68 27.96 50.29
CA GLY A 59 -27.76 28.90 49.64
C GLY A 59 -27.40 28.64 48.18
N VAL A 60 -27.77 29.62 47.34
CA VAL A 60 -27.35 29.83 45.94
C VAL A 60 -27.95 28.85 44.93
N ARG A 61 -29.01 29.33 44.28
CA ARG A 61 -29.54 28.78 43.02
C ARG A 61 -28.37 28.47 42.07
N SER A 62 -28.19 27.19 41.75
CA SER A 62 -27.39 26.73 40.61
C SER A 62 -27.76 27.59 39.39
N ALA A 63 -26.86 28.47 38.97
CA ALA A 63 -27.01 29.24 37.76
C ALA A 63 -27.04 28.24 36.61
N ARG A 64 -28.23 28.05 36.03
CA ARG A 64 -28.45 27.20 34.86
C ARG A 64 -27.36 27.52 33.83
N ARG A 65 -26.39 26.62 33.68
CA ARG A 65 -25.21 26.83 32.84
C ARG A 65 -25.73 27.19 31.45
N ARG A 66 -25.34 28.36 30.93
CA ARG A 66 -25.76 28.81 29.59
C ARG A 66 -25.42 27.72 28.58
N THR A 67 -26.32 27.43 27.65
CA THR A 67 -26.07 26.50 26.55
C THR A 67 -24.73 26.85 25.88
N PRO A 68 -23.75 25.93 25.86
CA PRO A 68 -22.45 26.16 25.24
C PRO A 68 -22.60 26.55 23.76
N ARG A 69 -21.80 27.51 23.31
CA ARG A 69 -21.79 28.01 21.94
C ARG A 69 -20.52 27.53 21.24
N VAL A 70 -20.66 26.75 20.17
CA VAL A 70 -19.55 26.17 19.42
C VAL A 70 -19.51 26.78 18.02
N LEU A 71 -18.38 27.35 17.63
CA LEU A 71 -18.16 27.81 16.25
C LEU A 71 -17.34 26.77 15.48
N VAL A 72 -17.88 26.28 14.36
CA VAL A 72 -17.09 25.59 13.35
C VAL A 72 -16.59 26.61 12.34
N LEU A 73 -15.27 26.81 12.28
CA LEU A 73 -14.61 27.82 11.47
C LEU A 73 -13.84 27.15 10.32
N GLY A 74 -14.34 27.27 9.09
CA GLY A 74 -13.62 26.86 7.88
C GLY A 74 -12.54 27.86 7.45
N CYS A 75 -11.61 27.44 6.61
CA CYS A 75 -10.55 28.30 6.08
C CYS A 75 -10.77 28.65 4.60
N GLU A 76 -10.96 29.94 4.30
CA GLU A 76 -11.13 30.45 2.94
C GLU A 76 -12.21 29.68 2.16
N GLU A 77 -11.87 29.19 0.95
CA GLU A 77 -12.75 28.42 0.07
C GLU A 77 -13.11 27.03 0.60
N LEU A 78 -12.52 26.59 1.72
CA LEU A 78 -12.91 25.34 2.40
C LEU A 78 -14.20 25.57 3.22
N MET A 79 -15.31 25.77 2.52
CA MET A 79 -16.59 26.09 3.16
C MET A 79 -17.50 24.86 3.30
N TYR A 80 -17.53 23.99 2.29
CA TYR A 80 -18.52 22.93 2.20
C TYR A 80 -18.38 21.90 3.31
N ALA A 81 -17.22 21.24 3.43
CA ALA A 81 -17.03 20.20 4.45
C ALA A 81 -17.21 20.73 5.89
N PRO A 82 -16.66 21.90 6.28
CA PRO A 82 -16.90 22.44 7.62
C PRO A 82 -18.37 22.80 7.88
N LEU A 83 -19.11 23.31 6.89
CA LEU A 83 -20.56 23.55 7.03
C LEU A 83 -21.31 22.23 7.27
N ARG A 84 -20.95 21.17 6.53
CA ARG A 84 -21.57 19.85 6.71
C ARG A 84 -21.25 19.24 8.07
N LEU A 85 -20.02 19.40 8.55
CA LEU A 85 -19.62 19.02 9.91
C LEU A 85 -20.40 19.81 10.98
N ALA A 86 -20.59 21.12 10.78
CA ALA A 86 -21.36 21.96 11.69
C ALA A 86 -22.83 21.48 11.79
N ALA A 87 -23.47 21.21 10.65
CA ALA A 87 -24.84 20.70 10.62
C ALA A 87 -24.97 19.32 11.30
N ALA A 88 -24.04 18.39 11.02
CA ALA A 88 -24.05 17.07 11.66
C ALA A 88 -23.78 17.15 13.17
N LEU A 89 -22.93 18.08 13.60
CA LEU A 89 -22.68 18.34 15.01
C LEU A 89 -23.90 18.97 15.69
N GLU A 90 -24.58 19.91 15.04
CA GLU A 90 -25.82 20.53 15.53
C GLU A 90 -26.91 19.48 15.75
N GLU A 91 -27.17 18.64 14.73
CA GLU A 91 -28.14 17.55 14.81
C GLU A 91 -27.83 16.58 15.96
N ARG A 92 -26.55 16.27 16.14
CA ARG A 92 -26.10 15.36 17.19
C ARG A 92 -26.18 15.95 18.60
N LEU A 93 -25.85 17.23 18.76
CA LEU A 93 -25.85 17.89 20.07
C LEU A 93 -27.26 18.31 20.50
N GLY A 94 -28.14 18.65 19.56
CA GLY A 94 -29.47 19.18 19.85
C GLY A 94 -29.40 20.39 20.78
N GLU A 95 -30.25 20.45 21.79
CA GLU A 95 -30.30 21.58 22.74
C GLU A 95 -29.07 21.69 23.67
N ARG A 96 -28.15 20.71 23.62
CA ARG A 96 -26.96 20.68 24.48
C ARG A 96 -25.90 21.71 24.07
N ALA A 97 -25.94 22.22 22.84
CA ALA A 97 -25.05 23.28 22.38
C ALA A 97 -25.67 24.08 21.22
N GLU A 98 -25.37 25.37 21.14
CA GLU A 98 -25.64 26.19 19.96
C GLU A 98 -24.44 26.09 19.00
N VAL A 99 -24.63 25.45 17.85
CA VAL A 99 -23.57 25.31 16.84
C VAL A 99 -23.71 26.40 15.78
N ARG A 100 -22.61 27.08 15.45
CA ARG A 100 -22.53 28.09 14.38
C ARG A 100 -21.45 27.71 13.39
N PHE A 101 -21.59 28.22 12.16
CA PHE A 101 -20.60 28.06 11.12
C PHE A 101 -20.14 29.43 10.60
N SER A 102 -18.85 29.56 10.33
CA SER A 102 -18.26 30.71 9.64
C SER A 102 -16.99 30.29 8.89
N THR A 103 -16.40 31.20 8.12
CA THR A 103 -15.13 31.00 7.41
C THR A 103 -14.19 32.18 7.59
N THR A 104 -12.90 31.94 7.40
CA THR A 104 -11.91 33.00 7.22
C THR A 104 -11.98 33.54 5.79
N THR A 105 -11.47 34.75 5.58
CA THR A 105 -11.39 35.35 4.25
C THR A 105 -10.16 36.24 4.09
N ARG A 106 -9.75 36.44 2.83
CA ARG A 106 -8.75 37.43 2.42
C ARG A 106 -9.32 38.85 2.33
N SER A 107 -10.63 38.98 2.27
CA SER A 107 -11.29 40.27 2.03
C SER A 107 -11.40 41.09 3.32
N PRO A 108 -10.79 42.28 3.39
CA PRO A 108 -10.99 43.17 4.51
C PRO A 108 -12.40 43.76 4.48
N VAL A 109 -13.11 43.66 5.59
CA VAL A 109 -14.43 44.24 5.84
C VAL A 109 -14.29 45.13 7.07
N LEU A 110 -14.90 46.31 7.04
CA LEU A 110 -14.98 47.17 8.21
C LEU A 110 -15.69 46.41 9.34
N ALA A 111 -15.09 46.37 10.53
CA ALA A 111 -15.75 45.86 11.72
C ALA A 111 -16.17 47.03 12.61
N LEU A 112 -17.46 47.06 12.99
CA LEU A 112 -18.04 48.07 13.87
C LEU A 112 -18.93 47.39 14.91
N ASP A 113 -18.57 47.54 16.18
CA ASP A 113 -19.28 46.92 17.30
C ASP A 113 -20.56 47.70 17.71
N ASP A 114 -21.47 47.89 16.75
CA ASP A 114 -22.72 48.65 16.91
C ASP A 114 -23.95 47.80 16.57
N PRO A 115 -24.89 47.48 17.49
CA PRO A 115 -26.04 46.58 17.29
C PRO A 115 -26.82 46.63 15.95
N SER A 116 -26.73 47.70 15.16
CA SER A 116 -27.28 47.82 13.81
C SER A 116 -26.42 47.22 12.66
N TYR A 117 -25.13 46.96 12.87
CA TYR A 117 -24.19 46.53 11.81
C TYR A 117 -23.95 45.00 11.77
N ALA A 118 -23.60 44.38 10.65
CA ALA A 118 -23.50 42.91 10.60
C ALA A 118 -22.15 42.35 11.11
N VAL A 119 -21.05 43.08 10.88
CA VAL A 119 -19.69 42.65 11.18
C VAL A 119 -19.16 43.44 12.37
N ARG A 120 -19.24 42.84 13.56
CA ARG A 120 -18.95 43.51 14.84
C ARG A 120 -17.49 43.50 15.20
N THR A 121 -16.83 42.37 14.94
CA THR A 121 -15.45 42.12 15.35
C THR A 121 -14.66 41.52 14.21
N CYS A 122 -13.37 41.81 14.18
CA CYS A 122 -12.43 41.31 13.20
C CYS A 122 -11.17 40.81 13.90
N LEU A 123 -10.78 39.57 13.63
CA LEU A 123 -9.48 39.02 13.97
C LEU A 123 -8.63 38.98 12.71
N ALA A 124 -7.56 39.78 12.68
CA ALA A 124 -6.55 39.75 11.63
C ALA A 124 -5.37 38.84 12.05
N PHE A 125 -4.91 38.00 11.14
CA PHE A 125 -3.80 37.05 11.34
C PHE A 125 -3.02 36.81 10.04
N PRO A 126 -1.75 36.37 10.09
CA PRO A 126 -0.97 36.05 8.91
C PRO A 126 -1.57 34.89 8.10
N ALA A 127 -1.43 34.95 6.78
CA ALA A 127 -1.80 33.87 5.89
C ALA A 127 -0.95 32.62 6.14
N HIS A 128 -1.61 31.48 6.33
CA HIS A 128 -0.98 30.19 6.61
C HIS A 128 -1.00 29.23 5.40
N ASP A 129 -1.63 29.64 4.29
CA ASP A 129 -1.89 28.84 3.09
C ASP A 129 -1.03 29.26 1.87
N THR A 130 0.07 29.99 2.09
CA THR A 130 0.87 30.60 1.02
C THR A 130 1.97 29.70 0.43
N GLY A 131 1.99 28.41 0.79
CA GLY A 131 2.88 27.42 0.18
C GLY A 131 2.51 27.18 -1.29
N THR A 132 3.32 27.69 -2.21
CA THR A 132 3.29 27.25 -3.61
C THR A 132 3.68 25.77 -3.61
N PRO A 133 2.95 24.85 -4.27
CA PRO A 133 3.37 23.46 -4.34
C PRO A 133 4.76 23.38 -4.97
N ALA A 134 5.66 22.61 -4.35
CA ALA A 134 7.00 22.37 -4.87
C ALA A 134 6.87 21.76 -6.29
N GLY A 135 7.12 22.57 -7.32
CA GLY A 135 6.98 22.18 -8.73
C GLY A 135 6.22 23.17 -9.61
N ALA A 136 5.49 24.14 -9.06
CA ALA A 136 4.94 25.23 -9.90
C ALA A 136 6.08 26.17 -10.31
N ARG A 137 6.32 26.31 -11.63
CA ARG A 137 7.26 27.30 -12.16
C ARG A 137 6.89 28.68 -11.58
N PRO A 138 7.86 29.48 -11.12
CA PRO A 138 7.57 30.86 -10.74
C PRO A 138 6.94 31.55 -11.94
N ASP A 139 5.76 32.11 -11.75
CA ASP A 139 5.14 32.98 -12.73
C ASP A 139 6.07 34.19 -12.93
N HIS A 140 6.84 34.16 -14.01
CA HIS A 140 7.72 35.25 -14.44
C HIS A 140 6.95 36.41 -15.09
N THR A 141 5.61 36.43 -15.10
CA THR A 141 4.82 37.44 -15.80
C THR A 141 4.26 38.57 -14.93
N SER A 142 4.53 38.61 -13.63
CA SER A 142 4.20 39.82 -12.84
C SER A 142 5.35 40.25 -11.93
N GLY A 143 6.27 41.05 -12.46
CA GLY A 143 7.23 41.84 -11.68
C GLY A 143 6.58 42.94 -10.82
N LEU A 144 5.33 42.74 -10.37
CA LEU A 144 4.60 43.62 -9.48
C LEU A 144 4.77 43.11 -8.04
N PRO A 145 5.06 43.98 -7.05
CA PRO A 145 5.08 43.58 -5.66
C PRO A 145 3.70 43.01 -5.26
N LYS A 146 3.68 41.83 -4.65
CA LYS A 146 2.44 41.23 -4.09
C LYS A 146 1.78 42.25 -3.16
N SER A 147 0.52 42.60 -3.43
CA SER A 147 -0.26 43.47 -2.55
C SER A 147 -0.20 42.98 -1.09
N PRO A 148 -0.06 43.87 -0.09
CA PRO A 148 -0.10 43.50 1.33
C PRO A 148 -1.42 42.81 1.74
N SER A 149 -2.49 42.90 0.93
CA SER A 149 -3.74 42.14 1.16
C SER A 149 -3.61 40.63 1.01
N GLY A 150 -2.54 40.13 0.38
CA GLY A 150 -2.31 38.70 0.18
C GLY A 150 -1.74 37.96 1.40
N THR A 151 -1.18 38.70 2.38
CA THR A 151 -0.44 38.14 3.52
C THR A 151 -1.23 38.13 4.83
N VAL A 152 -2.37 38.82 4.88
CA VAL A 152 -3.27 38.87 6.03
C VAL A 152 -4.57 38.15 5.70
N ARG A 153 -5.17 37.52 6.71
CA ARG A 153 -6.47 36.86 6.67
C ARG A 153 -7.31 37.38 7.83
N TYR A 154 -8.62 37.26 7.67
CA TYR A 154 -9.59 37.81 8.59
C TYR A 154 -10.61 36.76 9.02
N ALA A 155 -10.96 36.75 10.30
CA ALA A 155 -12.11 36.03 10.83
C ALA A 155 -13.05 37.04 11.50
N TYR A 156 -14.32 37.05 11.08
CA TYR A 156 -15.30 38.03 11.55
C TYR A 156 -16.25 37.43 12.57
N ASN A 157 -16.70 38.26 13.52
CA ASN A 157 -17.69 37.91 14.53
C ASN A 157 -17.31 36.72 15.44
N VAL A 158 -16.02 36.41 15.55
CA VAL A 158 -15.51 35.37 16.46
C VAL A 158 -15.33 35.91 17.87
N ALA A 159 -14.72 37.09 18.00
CA ALA A 159 -14.62 37.76 19.29
C ALA A 159 -15.99 38.34 19.72
N PRO A 160 -16.32 38.31 21.02
CA PRO A 160 -17.64 38.73 21.51
C PRO A 160 -17.96 40.23 21.30
N GLY A 161 -16.93 41.07 21.19
CA GLY A 161 -17.09 42.52 21.26
C GLY A 161 -17.47 42.95 22.68
N ALA A 162 -18.29 43.99 22.80
CA ALA A 162 -18.81 44.51 24.05
C ALA A 162 -19.86 43.59 24.70
N ASP A 163 -20.50 42.69 23.95
CA ASP A 163 -21.48 41.74 24.48
C ASP A 163 -20.86 40.36 24.74
N ALA A 164 -20.48 40.12 26.00
CA ALA A 164 -19.90 38.85 26.45
C ALA A 164 -20.80 37.63 26.16
N ARG A 165 -22.12 37.82 25.98
CA ARG A 165 -23.03 36.70 25.63
C ARG A 165 -22.76 36.15 24.23
N ARG A 166 -22.12 36.92 23.35
CA ARG A 166 -21.72 36.50 21.99
C ARG A 166 -20.45 35.65 21.97
N ARG A 167 -19.80 35.44 23.11
CA ARG A 167 -18.60 34.62 23.20
C ARG A 167 -18.91 33.16 22.83
N PHE A 168 -18.02 32.55 22.06
CA PHE A 168 -18.03 31.11 21.82
C PHE A 168 -17.25 30.39 22.92
N ASP A 169 -17.82 29.32 23.44
CA ASP A 169 -17.19 28.48 24.46
C ASP A 169 -16.15 27.54 23.83
N ALA A 170 -16.33 27.16 22.55
CA ALA A 170 -15.28 26.53 21.74
C ALA A 170 -15.28 27.00 20.28
N VAL A 171 -14.11 26.99 19.66
CA VAL A 171 -13.93 27.15 18.21
C VAL A 171 -13.26 25.90 17.63
N VAL A 172 -13.96 25.21 16.72
CA VAL A 172 -13.44 24.09 15.93
C VAL A 172 -12.96 24.65 14.60
N VAL A 173 -11.66 24.85 14.46
CA VAL A 173 -11.03 25.26 13.20
C VAL A 173 -10.94 24.03 12.29
N VAL A 174 -11.45 24.13 11.08
CA VAL A 174 -11.39 23.06 10.08
C VAL A 174 -10.61 23.53 8.87
N THR A 175 -9.46 22.91 8.64
CA THR A 175 -8.54 23.20 7.53
C THR A 175 -8.26 21.93 6.74
N ASP A 176 -7.61 22.07 5.58
CA ASP A 176 -7.05 20.93 4.84
C ASP A 176 -5.55 20.74 5.19
N SER A 177 -4.98 19.57 4.87
CA SER A 177 -3.61 19.22 5.22
C SER A 177 -2.56 20.05 4.46
N ALA A 178 -2.92 20.66 3.33
CA ALA A 178 -2.07 21.63 2.64
C ALA A 178 -1.99 22.98 3.39
N ALA A 179 -3.05 23.36 4.08
CA ALA A 179 -3.12 24.57 4.90
C ALA A 179 -2.76 24.35 6.39
N ASP A 180 -2.60 23.10 6.84
CA ASP A 180 -2.03 22.79 8.17
C ASP A 180 -0.50 23.00 8.20
N THR A 181 -0.09 24.26 8.14
CA THR A 181 1.32 24.67 8.05
C THR A 181 1.87 25.16 9.40
N PRO A 182 3.20 25.21 9.61
CA PRO A 182 3.77 25.81 10.83
C PRO A 182 3.27 27.23 11.12
N ALA A 183 2.93 28.02 10.08
CA ALA A 183 2.40 29.37 10.23
C ALA A 183 0.98 29.40 10.84
N LEU A 184 0.19 28.34 10.68
CA LEU A 184 -1.12 28.19 11.35
C LEU A 184 -0.96 28.11 12.88
N HIS A 185 0.11 27.43 13.32
CA HIS A 185 0.41 27.13 14.74
C HIS A 185 1.33 28.14 15.42
N ALA A 186 2.03 28.98 14.65
CA ALA A 186 2.98 29.96 15.17
C ALA A 186 2.32 31.02 16.09
N PRO A 187 3.07 31.65 17.00
CA PRO A 187 2.62 32.83 17.72
C PRO A 187 2.12 33.91 16.74
N GLY A 188 0.95 34.49 17.03
CA GLY A 188 0.25 35.41 16.13
C GLY A 188 -0.47 34.77 14.93
N GLY A 189 -0.33 33.45 14.72
CA GLY A 189 -1.12 32.66 13.76
C GLY A 189 -2.58 32.51 14.17
N LEU A 190 -3.42 31.91 13.30
CA LEU A 190 -4.87 31.82 13.53
C LEU A 190 -5.21 31.18 14.88
N LEU A 191 -4.59 30.03 15.21
CA LEU A 191 -4.93 29.31 16.43
C LEU A 191 -4.59 30.13 17.68
N ASP A 192 -3.44 30.79 17.69
CA ASP A 192 -3.03 31.69 18.77
C ASP A 192 -3.97 32.89 18.91
N ARG A 193 -4.39 33.49 17.78
CA ARG A 193 -5.30 34.65 17.76
C ARG A 193 -6.72 34.31 18.22
N LEU A 194 -7.13 33.05 18.16
CA LEU A 194 -8.43 32.59 18.65
C LEU A 194 -8.46 32.37 20.16
N ARG A 195 -7.35 31.91 20.76
CA ARG A 195 -7.28 31.51 22.19
C ARG A 195 -7.79 32.58 23.17
N PRO A 196 -7.53 33.88 23.02
CA PRO A 196 -8.05 34.89 23.95
C PRO A 196 -9.58 35.06 23.93
N HIS A 197 -10.28 34.47 22.95
CA HIS A 197 -11.70 34.73 22.71
C HIS A 197 -12.61 33.53 23.01
N THR A 198 -12.06 32.38 23.42
CA THR A 198 -12.79 31.13 23.65
C THR A 198 -12.10 30.27 24.71
N ASP A 199 -12.80 29.29 25.29
CA ASP A 199 -12.18 28.38 26.30
C ASP A 199 -11.43 27.23 25.64
N ALA A 200 -11.84 26.83 24.44
CA ALA A 200 -11.22 25.74 23.70
C ALA A 200 -11.07 26.07 22.21
N VAL A 201 -9.88 25.79 21.67
CA VAL A 201 -9.61 25.79 20.23
C VAL A 201 -9.28 24.36 19.82
N LEU A 202 -10.11 23.76 18.97
CA LEU A 202 -9.91 22.42 18.42
C LEU A 202 -9.55 22.55 16.94
N LEU A 203 -8.61 21.71 16.46
CA LEU A 203 -8.21 21.67 15.05
C LEU A 203 -8.65 20.36 14.40
N GLY A 204 -9.45 20.45 13.35
CA GLY A 204 -9.80 19.35 12.46
C GLY A 204 -9.10 19.50 11.11
N VAL A 205 -8.20 18.58 10.77
CA VAL A 205 -7.48 18.59 9.49
C VAL A 205 -8.10 17.56 8.54
N LEU A 206 -8.56 18.03 7.39
CA LEU A 206 -9.05 17.21 6.27
C LEU A 206 -7.88 16.89 5.34
N PRO A 207 -7.80 15.69 4.73
CA PRO A 207 -6.76 15.40 3.76
C PRO A 207 -6.93 16.26 2.50
N SER A 208 -5.83 16.84 1.99
CA SER A 208 -5.74 17.42 0.64
C SER A 208 -5.33 16.36 -0.39
N TYR A 209 -5.82 16.49 -1.61
CA TYR A 209 -5.59 15.63 -2.76
C TYR A 209 -4.28 16.11 -3.32
N ARG A 210 -3.28 15.28 -3.11
CA ARG A 210 -2.04 15.35 -3.86
C ARG A 210 -2.23 14.36 -5.00
N PRO A 211 -2.32 14.82 -6.26
CA PRO A 211 -2.32 13.89 -7.38
C PRO A 211 -1.09 13.01 -7.24
N LEU A 212 -1.32 11.72 -7.05
CA LEU A 212 -0.24 10.75 -6.94
C LEU A 212 0.46 10.65 -8.30
N PRO A 213 1.78 10.41 -8.34
CA PRO A 213 2.51 10.31 -9.60
C PRO A 213 1.89 9.25 -10.51
N ALA A 214 1.88 9.54 -11.82
CA ALA A 214 1.48 8.56 -12.82
C ALA A 214 2.42 7.33 -12.77
N PRO A 215 1.95 6.12 -13.08
CA PRO A 215 2.77 4.92 -13.06
C PRO A 215 3.96 5.07 -14.03
N LEU A 216 5.14 4.68 -13.57
CA LEU A 216 6.33 4.60 -14.42
C LEU A 216 6.16 3.48 -15.45
N ARG A 217 6.82 3.61 -16.61
CA ARG A 217 6.66 2.73 -17.77
C ARG A 217 8.01 2.44 -18.44
N GLY A 218 8.09 1.32 -19.17
CA GLY A 218 9.23 1.07 -20.07
C GLY A 218 9.23 2.00 -21.30
N PRO A 219 10.37 2.15 -21.99
CA PRO A 219 11.69 1.62 -21.65
C PRO A 219 12.38 2.43 -20.53
N TYR A 220 11.76 3.52 -20.07
CA TYR A 220 12.37 4.41 -19.10
C TYR A 220 12.55 3.75 -17.73
N PHE A 221 11.56 3.08 -17.17
CA PHE A 221 11.69 2.47 -15.84
C PHE A 221 11.68 0.94 -15.84
N SER A 222 11.66 0.28 -17.00
CA SER A 222 11.71 -1.18 -17.09
C SER A 222 11.97 -1.58 -18.54
N SER A 223 12.44 -2.80 -18.78
CA SER A 223 12.52 -3.36 -20.13
C SER A 223 11.20 -3.97 -20.64
N TYR A 224 10.18 -4.13 -19.80
CA TYR A 224 8.84 -4.50 -20.28
C TYR A 224 8.21 -3.38 -21.11
N ALA A 225 7.32 -3.74 -22.03
CA ALA A 225 6.68 -2.76 -22.89
C ALA A 225 5.76 -1.81 -22.08
N PRO A 226 5.65 -0.53 -22.46
CA PRO A 226 4.90 0.48 -21.70
C PRO A 226 3.42 0.14 -21.48
N ASP A 227 2.81 -0.61 -22.38
CA ASP A 227 1.41 -1.03 -22.35
C ASP A 227 1.18 -2.33 -21.55
N GLU A 228 2.23 -3.02 -21.14
CA GLU A 228 2.14 -4.29 -20.40
C GLU A 228 2.00 -4.12 -18.90
N VAL A 229 2.63 -3.10 -18.31
CA VAL A 229 2.62 -2.87 -16.85
C VAL A 229 2.83 -1.40 -16.49
N GLY A 230 2.05 -0.93 -15.52
CA GLY A 230 2.26 0.37 -14.86
C GLY A 230 2.93 0.19 -13.51
N TRP A 231 4.12 0.74 -13.33
CA TRP A 231 4.84 0.63 -12.08
C TRP A 231 4.40 1.74 -11.13
N LEU A 232 3.68 1.38 -10.06
CA LEU A 232 3.36 2.28 -8.95
C LEU A 232 4.51 2.24 -7.95
N LEU A 233 5.67 2.70 -8.41
CA LEU A 233 6.93 2.74 -7.69
C LEU A 233 7.62 4.08 -7.98
N GLN A 234 8.50 4.51 -7.09
CA GLN A 234 9.41 5.63 -7.33
C GLN A 234 10.70 5.14 -8.00
N ASP A 235 11.24 5.92 -8.94
CA ASP A 235 12.54 5.64 -9.55
C ASP A 235 13.69 6.03 -8.61
N LEU A 236 14.41 5.04 -8.12
CA LEU A 236 15.61 5.19 -7.31
C LEU A 236 16.88 4.73 -8.04
N SER A 237 16.88 4.73 -9.38
CA SER A 237 18.00 4.21 -10.17
C SER A 237 19.32 4.97 -9.92
N ASP A 238 19.23 6.26 -9.63
CA ASP A 238 20.39 7.12 -9.34
C ASP A 238 20.85 7.03 -7.87
N ALA A 239 20.06 6.39 -7.00
CA ALA A 239 20.44 6.20 -5.61
C ALA A 239 21.49 5.09 -5.45
N ARG A 240 22.45 5.30 -4.55
CA ARG A 240 23.37 4.26 -4.09
C ARG A 240 22.65 3.40 -3.05
N LEU A 241 22.15 2.25 -3.50
CA LEU A 241 21.35 1.33 -2.69
C LEU A 241 22.07 0.00 -2.47
N GLU A 242 22.98 -0.35 -3.37
CA GLU A 242 23.73 -1.58 -3.37
C GLU A 242 24.82 -1.53 -2.30
N ALA A 243 24.80 -2.49 -1.39
CA ALA A 243 25.86 -2.69 -0.41
C ALA A 243 26.29 -4.18 -0.39
N PRO A 244 27.59 -4.46 -0.10
CA PRO A 244 28.08 -5.81 0.11
C PRO A 244 27.24 -6.59 1.14
N THR A 245 27.14 -7.91 0.97
CA THR A 245 26.32 -8.76 1.84
C THR A 245 26.70 -8.65 3.31
N GLU A 246 28.00 -8.55 3.61
CA GLU A 246 28.54 -8.46 4.98
C GLU A 246 28.08 -7.18 5.69
N GLU A 247 28.21 -6.02 5.04
CA GLU A 247 27.79 -4.72 5.58
C GLU A 247 26.26 -4.65 5.82
N ARG A 248 25.47 -5.28 4.94
CA ARG A 248 24.01 -5.33 5.09
C ARG A 248 23.59 -6.22 6.26
N GLU A 249 24.24 -7.36 6.43
CA GLU A 249 23.92 -8.28 7.54
C GLU A 249 24.28 -7.67 8.90
N GLU A 250 25.38 -6.93 9.00
CA GLU A 250 25.77 -6.21 10.22
C GLU A 250 24.77 -5.09 10.58
N ALA A 251 24.33 -4.30 9.60
CA ALA A 251 23.35 -3.24 9.81
C ALA A 251 21.96 -3.78 10.20
N ILE A 252 21.56 -4.93 9.67
CA ILE A 252 20.30 -5.60 10.05
C ILE A 252 20.40 -6.23 11.44
N GLN A 253 21.54 -6.85 11.78
CA GLN A 253 21.76 -7.51 13.07
C GLN A 253 21.92 -6.52 14.23
N SER A 254 22.49 -5.34 14.00
CA SER A 254 22.58 -4.28 15.00
C SER A 254 21.23 -3.59 15.29
N GLY A 255 20.16 -3.97 14.59
CA GLY A 255 18.86 -3.33 14.65
C GLY A 255 18.80 -1.96 13.97
N GLY A 256 19.86 -1.58 13.25
CA GLY A 256 20.00 -0.27 12.61
C GLY A 256 19.37 -0.15 11.23
N ALA A 257 19.05 -1.27 10.56
CA ALA A 257 18.46 -1.25 9.22
C ALA A 257 17.52 -2.43 8.92
N HIS A 258 16.51 -2.22 8.07
CA HIS A 258 15.63 -3.27 7.55
C HIS A 258 16.12 -3.80 6.18
N TYR A 259 15.81 -5.05 5.80
CA TYR A 259 16.31 -5.64 4.54
C TYR A 259 15.85 -4.87 3.27
N ALA A 260 14.77 -4.10 3.39
CA ALA A 260 14.20 -3.26 2.33
C ALA A 260 14.85 -1.88 2.23
N GLU A 261 15.80 -1.55 3.10
CA GLU A 261 16.51 -0.26 3.11
C GLU A 261 17.81 -0.30 2.27
N SER A 262 18.22 -1.48 1.81
CA SER A 262 19.40 -1.68 0.96
C SER A 262 19.22 -2.85 -0.01
N LEU A 263 19.80 -2.73 -1.20
CA LEU A 263 19.82 -3.77 -2.22
C LEU A 263 21.12 -4.57 -2.15
N PRO A 264 21.09 -5.90 -2.37
CA PRO A 264 22.28 -6.67 -2.62
C PRO A 264 22.80 -6.32 -4.01
N VAL A 265 24.11 -6.41 -4.21
CA VAL A 265 24.70 -6.36 -5.55
C VAL A 265 24.04 -7.44 -6.42
N GLU A 266 23.58 -7.04 -7.60
CA GLU A 266 22.86 -7.93 -8.50
C GLU A 266 23.82 -8.99 -9.06
N TYR A 267 23.55 -10.26 -8.75
CA TYR A 267 24.37 -11.37 -9.20
C TYR A 267 24.25 -11.53 -10.72
N GLN A 268 25.38 -11.40 -11.42
CA GLN A 268 25.45 -11.75 -12.83
C GLN A 268 25.57 -13.27 -12.98
N PRO A 269 24.67 -13.91 -13.74
CA PRO A 269 24.67 -15.34 -13.94
C PRO A 269 25.94 -15.81 -14.67
N THR A 270 26.45 -16.99 -14.33
CA THR A 270 27.49 -17.63 -15.15
C THR A 270 26.87 -18.17 -16.45
N ALA A 271 27.69 -18.39 -17.48
CA ALA A 271 27.23 -18.99 -18.74
C ALA A 271 26.56 -20.38 -18.54
N GLU A 272 26.94 -21.12 -17.50
CA GLU A 272 26.27 -22.37 -17.12
C GLU A 272 24.85 -22.14 -16.60
N TYR A 273 24.66 -21.08 -15.81
CA TYR A 273 23.35 -20.73 -15.27
C TYR A 273 22.43 -20.11 -16.32
N GLU A 274 22.97 -19.38 -17.29
CA GLU A 274 22.21 -18.93 -18.47
C GLU A 274 21.72 -20.12 -19.30
N ARG A 275 22.57 -21.13 -19.54
CA ARG A 275 22.14 -22.38 -20.21
C ARG A 275 21.05 -23.10 -19.44
N LEU A 276 21.14 -23.13 -18.10
CA LEU A 276 20.08 -23.69 -17.27
C LEU A 276 18.75 -22.95 -17.47
N PHE A 277 18.78 -21.61 -17.52
CA PHE A 277 17.59 -20.81 -17.81
C PHE A 277 16.99 -21.16 -19.18
N HIS A 278 17.81 -21.20 -20.25
CA HIS A 278 17.33 -21.51 -21.59
C HIS A 278 16.71 -22.90 -21.69
N GLY A 279 17.38 -23.92 -21.14
CA GLY A 279 16.84 -25.28 -21.09
C GLY A 279 15.54 -25.37 -20.28
N ALA A 280 15.51 -24.74 -19.09
CA ALA A 280 14.30 -24.70 -18.28
C ALA A 280 13.14 -23.97 -18.99
N LEU A 281 13.41 -22.91 -19.74
CA LEU A 281 12.41 -22.19 -20.51
C LEU A 281 11.85 -23.06 -21.64
N GLU A 282 12.71 -23.71 -22.42
CA GLU A 282 12.28 -24.60 -23.51
C GLU A 282 11.41 -25.75 -23.00
N ASP A 283 11.84 -26.40 -21.91
CA ASP A 283 11.17 -27.57 -21.33
C ASP A 283 9.84 -27.21 -20.63
N SER A 284 9.74 -26.03 -20.01
CA SER A 284 8.59 -25.66 -19.18
C SER A 284 7.62 -24.67 -19.83
N ALA A 285 7.95 -24.06 -20.98
CA ALA A 285 7.13 -23.00 -21.59
C ALA A 285 5.66 -23.38 -21.75
N LEU A 286 5.36 -24.61 -22.20
CA LEU A 286 3.99 -25.09 -22.35
C LEU A 286 3.27 -25.25 -21.01
N ARG A 287 3.95 -25.80 -19.99
CA ARG A 287 3.41 -25.94 -18.62
C ARG A 287 3.10 -24.57 -18.02
N VAL A 288 4.00 -23.60 -18.18
CA VAL A 288 3.79 -22.22 -17.74
C VAL A 288 2.61 -21.60 -18.49
N ALA A 289 2.53 -21.74 -19.82
CA ALA A 289 1.42 -21.23 -20.62
C ALA A 289 0.07 -21.82 -20.19
N ARG A 290 0.00 -23.13 -19.93
CA ARG A 290 -1.20 -23.79 -19.39
C ARG A 290 -1.59 -23.22 -18.04
N ALA A 291 -0.65 -23.10 -17.10
CA ALA A 291 -0.91 -22.52 -15.78
C ALA A 291 -1.35 -21.05 -15.86
N VAL A 292 -0.76 -20.24 -16.75
CA VAL A 292 -1.21 -18.86 -17.02
C VAL A 292 -2.64 -18.84 -17.52
N GLY A 293 -2.98 -19.71 -18.47
CA GLY A 293 -4.34 -19.83 -18.97
C GLY A 293 -5.31 -20.22 -17.88
N THR A 294 -5.01 -21.27 -17.12
CA THR A 294 -5.86 -21.76 -16.01
C THR A 294 -6.17 -20.66 -15.00
N VAL A 295 -5.15 -19.94 -14.52
CA VAL A 295 -5.36 -18.86 -13.54
C VAL A 295 -6.12 -17.69 -14.16
N THR A 296 -5.86 -17.34 -15.42
CA THR A 296 -6.54 -16.24 -16.12
C THR A 296 -8.02 -16.55 -16.33
N GLU A 297 -8.36 -17.72 -16.86
CA GLU A 297 -9.75 -18.15 -17.06
C GLU A 297 -10.52 -18.22 -15.75
N THR A 298 -9.88 -18.73 -14.69
CA THR A 298 -10.47 -18.79 -13.35
C THR A 298 -10.78 -17.39 -12.81
N VAL A 299 -9.83 -16.45 -12.92
CA VAL A 299 -10.00 -15.06 -12.50
C VAL A 299 -11.11 -14.37 -13.30
N LEU A 300 -11.15 -14.56 -14.63
CA LEU A 300 -12.19 -14.00 -15.48
C LEU A 300 -13.58 -14.54 -15.10
N ALA A 301 -13.70 -15.84 -14.83
CA ALA A 301 -14.96 -16.44 -14.39
C ALA A 301 -15.42 -15.90 -13.02
N GLU A 302 -14.51 -15.82 -12.05
CA GLU A 302 -14.82 -15.29 -10.72
C GLU A 302 -15.28 -13.84 -10.77
N ARG A 303 -14.56 -13.00 -11.52
CA ARG A 303 -14.86 -11.58 -11.63
C ARG A 303 -16.10 -11.32 -12.49
N ARG A 304 -16.53 -12.19 -13.42
CA ARG A 304 -17.85 -12.05 -14.07
C ARG A 304 -19.02 -11.99 -13.08
N THR A 305 -18.88 -12.58 -11.89
CA THR A 305 -19.92 -12.61 -10.85
C THR A 305 -19.72 -11.58 -9.73
N ARG A 306 -18.63 -10.81 -9.76
CA ARG A 306 -18.23 -9.84 -8.72
C ARG A 306 -17.80 -8.51 -9.36
N GLY A 307 -18.13 -7.37 -8.74
CA GLY A 307 -17.70 -6.07 -9.26
C GLY A 307 -18.30 -5.73 -10.64
N THR A 308 -17.51 -5.12 -11.52
CA THR A 308 -17.93 -4.70 -12.87
C THR A 308 -17.76 -5.78 -13.94
N GLY A 309 -17.19 -6.93 -13.59
CA GLY A 309 -16.94 -8.03 -14.53
C GLY A 309 -15.58 -7.98 -15.23
N ARG A 310 -14.73 -6.98 -14.97
CA ARG A 310 -13.43 -6.80 -15.63
C ARG A 310 -12.30 -6.67 -14.59
N PRO A 311 -11.40 -7.66 -14.47
CA PRO A 311 -10.34 -7.61 -13.47
C PRO A 311 -9.32 -6.49 -13.74
N VAL A 312 -8.83 -5.89 -12.66
CA VAL A 312 -7.65 -5.03 -12.62
C VAL A 312 -6.51 -5.82 -11.98
N LEU A 313 -5.50 -6.16 -12.77
CA LEU A 313 -4.38 -6.97 -12.30
C LEU A 313 -3.41 -6.10 -11.50
N VAL A 314 -3.07 -6.53 -10.28
CA VAL A 314 -2.12 -5.85 -9.40
C VAL A 314 -1.04 -6.83 -8.99
N SER A 315 0.08 -6.85 -9.70
CA SER A 315 1.17 -7.75 -9.41
C SER A 315 2.01 -7.28 -8.22
N LEU A 316 2.39 -8.23 -7.37
CA LEU A 316 3.35 -7.99 -6.30
C LEU A 316 4.77 -8.00 -6.89
N ALA A 317 5.43 -6.85 -6.81
CA ALA A 317 6.76 -6.70 -7.38
C ALA A 317 7.75 -7.61 -6.61
N ARG A 318 8.52 -8.47 -7.28
CA ARG A 318 8.68 -8.60 -8.74
C ARG A 318 8.12 -9.89 -9.33
N ALA A 319 8.01 -10.95 -8.53
CA ALA A 319 7.75 -12.29 -9.05
C ALA A 319 6.37 -12.38 -9.73
N GLY A 320 5.39 -11.60 -9.25
CA GLY A 320 4.08 -11.50 -9.87
C GLY A 320 4.04 -10.73 -11.18
N THR A 321 4.98 -9.82 -11.44
CA THR A 321 4.93 -8.93 -12.60
C THR A 321 4.94 -9.66 -13.94
N PRO A 322 5.88 -10.58 -14.23
CA PRO A 322 5.84 -11.34 -15.48
C PRO A 322 4.55 -12.18 -15.60
N VAL A 323 4.00 -12.67 -14.49
CA VAL A 323 2.73 -13.41 -14.49
C VAL A 323 1.56 -12.50 -14.85
N GLY A 324 1.47 -11.31 -14.26
CA GLY A 324 0.44 -10.32 -14.60
C GLY A 324 0.49 -9.91 -16.08
N ILE A 325 1.70 -9.78 -16.66
CA ILE A 325 1.88 -9.54 -18.10
C ILE A 325 1.37 -10.73 -18.92
N LEU A 326 1.74 -11.96 -18.56
CA LEU A 326 1.29 -13.16 -19.27
C LEU A 326 -0.22 -13.36 -19.18
N MET A 327 -0.84 -13.09 -18.02
CA MET A 327 -2.31 -13.12 -17.86
C MET A 327 -2.99 -12.09 -18.76
N ARG A 328 -2.45 -10.86 -18.83
CA ARG A 328 -2.94 -9.81 -19.75
C ARG A 328 -2.81 -10.26 -21.21
N ARG A 329 -1.65 -10.81 -21.61
CA ARG A 329 -1.44 -11.33 -22.97
C ARG A 329 -2.41 -12.47 -23.29
N TRP A 330 -2.67 -13.37 -22.34
CA TRP A 330 -3.64 -14.46 -22.49
C TRP A 330 -5.05 -13.92 -22.70
N ALA A 331 -5.51 -13.02 -21.82
CA ALA A 331 -6.83 -12.41 -21.92
C ALA A 331 -7.03 -11.69 -23.27
N GLN A 332 -5.99 -11.03 -23.78
CA GLN A 332 -6.02 -10.41 -25.09
C GLN A 332 -6.06 -11.45 -26.22
N ARG A 333 -5.24 -12.50 -26.15
CA ARG A 333 -5.16 -13.55 -27.17
C ARG A 333 -6.44 -14.38 -27.25
N ALA A 334 -6.99 -14.80 -26.11
CA ALA A 334 -8.14 -15.70 -26.01
C ALA A 334 -9.48 -14.99 -26.09
N HIS A 335 -9.58 -13.75 -25.58
CA HIS A 335 -10.86 -13.04 -25.44
C HIS A 335 -10.88 -11.62 -26.04
N GLY A 336 -9.76 -11.12 -26.57
CA GLY A 336 -9.66 -9.73 -27.03
C GLY A 336 -9.83 -8.70 -25.90
N LEU A 337 -9.53 -9.09 -24.66
CA LEU A 337 -9.67 -8.24 -23.48
C LEU A 337 -8.37 -7.56 -23.10
N GLU A 338 -8.43 -6.22 -23.09
CA GLU A 338 -7.37 -5.37 -22.56
C GLU A 338 -7.58 -5.15 -21.05
N LEU A 339 -6.79 -5.85 -20.24
CA LEU A 339 -6.84 -5.77 -18.78
C LEU A 339 -5.86 -4.71 -18.25
N PRO A 340 -6.29 -3.76 -17.40
CA PRO A 340 -5.37 -2.88 -16.68
C PRO A 340 -4.42 -3.70 -15.79
N HIS A 341 -3.12 -3.38 -15.84
CA HIS A 341 -2.11 -4.06 -15.03
C HIS A 341 -1.16 -3.06 -14.37
N TYR A 342 -1.03 -3.19 -13.05
CA TYR A 342 -0.10 -2.43 -12.22
C TYR A 342 0.84 -3.35 -11.46
N ALA A 343 2.06 -2.91 -11.19
CA ALA A 343 2.99 -3.54 -10.26
C ALA A 343 3.15 -2.65 -9.02
N VAL A 344 3.01 -3.25 -7.83
CA VAL A 344 3.07 -2.55 -6.54
C VAL A 344 4.09 -3.18 -5.61
N SER A 345 4.59 -2.39 -4.66
CA SER A 345 5.46 -2.92 -3.60
C SER A 345 4.66 -3.53 -2.47
N ILE A 346 5.17 -4.65 -1.95
CA ILE A 346 4.86 -5.17 -0.62
C ILE A 346 6.17 -5.58 0.06
N VAL A 347 6.33 -5.21 1.31
CA VAL A 347 7.54 -5.47 2.10
C VAL A 347 7.13 -6.21 3.36
N ARG A 348 7.66 -7.43 3.54
CA ARG A 348 7.37 -8.28 4.70
C ARG A 348 7.66 -7.54 6.00
N GLY A 349 6.69 -7.51 6.91
CA GLY A 349 6.79 -6.82 8.21
C GLY A 349 6.67 -5.29 8.12
N ARG A 350 6.46 -4.73 6.91
CA ARG A 350 6.22 -3.29 6.68
C ARG A 350 4.91 -3.03 5.93
N GLY A 351 4.34 -4.05 5.28
CA GLY A 351 3.08 -3.97 4.56
C GLY A 351 3.19 -3.58 3.09
N ILE A 352 2.02 -3.36 2.50
CA ILE A 352 1.83 -2.96 1.10
C ILE A 352 1.89 -1.43 0.98
N ASP A 353 2.31 -0.95 -0.18
CA ASP A 353 2.35 0.48 -0.47
C ASP A 353 0.94 1.10 -0.47
N ALA A 354 0.64 1.87 0.59
CA ALA A 354 -0.63 2.55 0.79
C ALA A 354 -0.90 3.66 -0.24
N ASN A 355 0.15 4.30 -0.78
CA ASN A 355 0.02 5.29 -1.84
C ASN A 355 -0.40 4.60 -3.15
N ALA A 356 0.21 3.45 -3.47
CA ALA A 356 -0.16 2.66 -4.64
C ALA A 356 -1.62 2.18 -4.59
N LEU A 357 -2.09 1.70 -3.43
CA LEU A 357 -3.50 1.34 -3.26
C LEU A 357 -4.45 2.54 -3.40
N ARG A 358 -4.07 3.71 -2.89
CA ARG A 358 -4.82 4.96 -3.10
C ARG A 358 -4.89 5.35 -4.57
N TYR A 359 -3.80 5.19 -5.32
CA TYR A 359 -3.80 5.40 -6.76
C TYR A 359 -4.80 4.44 -7.43
N ILE A 360 -4.72 3.15 -7.15
CA ILE A 360 -5.61 2.14 -7.74
C ILE A 360 -7.08 2.45 -7.43
N ALA A 361 -7.42 2.70 -6.16
CA ALA A 361 -8.79 3.00 -5.74
C ALA A 361 -9.34 4.32 -6.31
N SER A 362 -8.48 5.26 -6.72
CA SER A 362 -8.91 6.50 -7.37
C SER A 362 -9.16 6.35 -8.88
N HIS A 363 -8.65 5.29 -9.50
CA HIS A 363 -8.79 5.03 -10.95
C HIS A 363 -9.67 3.83 -11.27
N HIS A 364 -9.84 2.89 -10.34
CA HIS A 364 -10.52 1.62 -10.51
C HIS A 364 -11.41 1.30 -9.31
N ASP A 365 -12.39 0.41 -9.49
CA ASP A 365 -13.13 -0.16 -8.37
C ASP A 365 -12.26 -1.22 -7.67
N PRO A 366 -11.94 -1.10 -6.37
CA PRO A 366 -11.21 -2.10 -5.61
C PRO A 366 -11.85 -3.50 -5.63
N ALA A 367 -13.16 -3.62 -5.86
CA ALA A 367 -13.83 -4.91 -6.03
C ALA A 367 -13.36 -5.66 -7.29
N ASP A 368 -12.85 -4.95 -8.30
CA ASP A 368 -12.31 -5.53 -9.53
C ASP A 368 -10.83 -5.90 -9.41
N VAL A 369 -10.15 -5.49 -8.34
CA VAL A 369 -8.71 -5.73 -8.16
C VAL A 369 -8.44 -7.21 -7.88
N VAL A 370 -7.40 -7.72 -8.54
CA VAL A 370 -6.87 -9.08 -8.35
C VAL A 370 -5.38 -8.95 -8.09
N PHE A 371 -4.94 -9.32 -6.89
CA PHE A 371 -3.52 -9.39 -6.59
C PHE A 371 -2.90 -10.61 -7.24
N VAL A 372 -1.71 -10.45 -7.84
CA VAL A 372 -1.04 -11.51 -8.61
C VAL A 372 0.38 -11.73 -8.10
N ASP A 373 0.77 -12.99 -7.88
CA ASP A 373 2.16 -13.38 -7.61
C ASP A 373 2.62 -14.61 -8.41
N GLY A 374 3.93 -14.85 -8.46
CA GLY A 374 4.54 -15.91 -9.26
C GLY A 374 4.43 -17.29 -8.65
N TRP A 375 4.62 -17.42 -7.34
CA TRP A 375 4.69 -18.73 -6.69
C TRP A 375 4.49 -18.62 -5.19
N THR A 376 3.83 -19.61 -4.58
CA THR A 376 3.70 -19.69 -3.11
C THR A 376 3.93 -21.11 -2.60
N GLY A 377 4.91 -21.27 -1.71
CA GLY A 377 5.22 -22.56 -1.08
C GLY A 377 4.60 -22.73 0.30
N LYS A 378 4.78 -21.74 1.18
CA LYS A 378 4.27 -21.80 2.56
C LYS A 378 3.30 -20.67 2.92
N GLY A 379 2.82 -19.92 1.92
CA GLY A 379 1.79 -18.89 2.11
C GLY A 379 2.25 -17.65 2.88
N ALA A 380 3.57 -17.38 2.93
CA ALA A 380 4.10 -16.22 3.62
C ALA A 380 3.56 -14.90 3.04
N ILE A 381 3.53 -14.79 1.70
CA ILE A 381 3.00 -13.61 1.01
C ILE A 381 1.48 -13.50 1.13
N THR A 382 0.78 -14.64 1.13
CA THR A 382 -0.68 -14.69 1.31
C THR A 382 -1.09 -14.09 2.66
N ARG A 383 -0.41 -14.45 3.76
CA ARG A 383 -0.66 -13.87 5.08
C ARG A 383 -0.28 -12.40 5.14
N GLU A 384 0.92 -12.06 4.65
CA GLU A 384 1.39 -10.67 4.65
C GLU A 384 0.44 -9.74 3.87
N LEU A 385 -0.07 -10.18 2.72
CA LEU A 385 -1.02 -9.41 1.93
C LEU A 385 -2.33 -9.20 2.69
N ALA A 386 -2.88 -10.26 3.30
CA ALA A 386 -4.11 -10.17 4.09
C ALA A 386 -3.95 -9.18 5.27
N ASP A 387 -2.85 -9.28 6.01
CA ASP A 387 -2.53 -8.38 7.12
C ASP A 387 -2.35 -6.94 6.64
N ALA A 388 -1.62 -6.75 5.52
CA ALA A 388 -1.37 -5.44 4.93
C ALA A 388 -2.62 -4.76 4.38
N LEU A 389 -3.63 -5.53 3.96
CA LEU A 389 -4.89 -5.03 3.43
C LEU A 389 -5.98 -4.84 4.49
N ALA A 390 -5.78 -5.27 5.74
CA ALA A 390 -6.75 -5.08 6.81
C ALA A 390 -7.22 -3.61 7.00
N PRO A 391 -6.35 -2.58 6.84
CA PRO A 391 -6.78 -1.17 6.87
C PRO A 391 -7.57 -0.72 5.62
N PHE A 392 -7.55 -1.50 4.55
CA PHE A 392 -8.11 -1.21 3.23
C PHE A 392 -9.23 -2.21 2.87
N GLY A 393 -10.22 -2.37 3.76
CA GLY A 393 -11.29 -3.39 3.64
C GLY A 393 -12.21 -3.30 2.41
N GLU A 394 -11.92 -2.39 1.47
CA GLU A 394 -12.52 -2.34 0.13
C GLU A 394 -11.83 -3.26 -0.88
N PHE A 395 -10.60 -3.70 -0.60
CA PHE A 395 -9.85 -4.65 -1.44
C PHE A 395 -10.06 -6.08 -0.97
N ASP A 396 -10.23 -7.00 -1.92
CA ASP A 396 -10.24 -8.44 -1.68
C ASP A 396 -8.79 -8.92 -1.39
N PRO A 397 -8.50 -9.49 -0.20
CA PRO A 397 -7.14 -9.91 0.15
C PRO A 397 -6.72 -11.22 -0.51
N GLU A 398 -7.61 -11.89 -1.24
CA GLU A 398 -7.26 -13.09 -1.99
C GLU A 398 -6.25 -12.79 -3.10
N ILE A 399 -5.23 -13.64 -3.19
CA ILE A 399 -4.17 -13.55 -4.19
C ILE A 399 -4.30 -14.69 -5.21
N ALA A 400 -4.15 -14.37 -6.49
CA ALA A 400 -4.00 -15.32 -7.56
C ALA A 400 -2.51 -15.60 -7.81
N VAL A 401 -2.12 -16.86 -7.96
CA VAL A 401 -0.71 -17.22 -8.21
C VAL A 401 -0.56 -18.16 -9.39
N LEU A 402 0.56 -18.07 -10.10
CA LEU A 402 0.84 -19.01 -11.20
C LEU A 402 0.98 -20.45 -10.67
N ALA A 403 1.72 -20.65 -9.58
CA ALA A 403 1.92 -21.97 -8.96
C ALA A 403 1.77 -21.94 -7.43
N ASP A 404 1.03 -22.89 -6.89
CA ASP A 404 0.81 -23.08 -5.45
C ASP A 404 0.97 -24.54 -5.04
N PRO A 405 2.20 -25.07 -5.00
CA PRO A 405 2.46 -26.39 -4.42
C PRO A 405 2.17 -26.46 -2.92
N GLY A 406 2.02 -25.30 -2.26
CA GLY A 406 1.79 -25.19 -0.83
C GLY A 406 0.35 -25.42 -0.36
N GLY A 407 -0.64 -25.34 -1.25
CA GLY A 407 -2.04 -25.34 -0.81
C GLY A 407 -2.45 -24.05 -0.11
N CYS A 408 -1.85 -22.91 -0.43
CA CYS A 408 -1.99 -21.66 0.32
C CYS A 408 -3.03 -20.68 -0.21
N VAL A 409 -3.52 -20.86 -1.44
CA VAL A 409 -4.48 -19.96 -2.08
C VAL A 409 -5.60 -20.72 -2.79
N ARG A 410 -6.72 -20.01 -2.99
CA ARG A 410 -7.94 -20.48 -3.64
C ARG A 410 -7.86 -20.46 -5.17
N THR A 411 -7.15 -19.47 -5.74
CA THR A 411 -7.03 -19.24 -7.19
C THR A 411 -5.58 -19.39 -7.62
N TYR A 412 -5.30 -20.39 -8.46
CA TYR A 412 -3.95 -20.76 -8.86
C TYR A 412 -3.94 -21.32 -10.28
N GLY A 413 -2.77 -21.29 -10.95
CA GLY A 413 -2.58 -21.92 -12.25
C GLY A 413 -2.27 -23.41 -12.17
N THR A 414 -1.46 -23.82 -11.19
CA THR A 414 -1.11 -25.23 -10.96
C THR A 414 -0.69 -25.52 -9.52
N ARG A 415 -0.82 -26.79 -9.10
CA ARG A 415 -0.28 -27.34 -7.84
C ARG A 415 1.09 -28.00 -8.01
N GLU A 416 1.58 -28.11 -9.24
CA GLU A 416 2.89 -28.71 -9.52
C GLU A 416 4.03 -27.83 -9.01
N ASP A 417 5.11 -28.48 -8.58
CA ASP A 417 6.35 -27.81 -8.16
C ASP A 417 7.46 -28.11 -9.18
N PHE A 418 7.75 -27.12 -10.02
CA PHE A 418 8.80 -27.15 -11.03
C PHE A 418 9.53 -25.80 -11.09
N LEU A 419 10.67 -25.76 -11.77
CA LEU A 419 11.43 -24.53 -11.92
C LEU A 419 10.73 -23.58 -12.89
N ILE A 420 10.13 -22.51 -12.35
CA ILE A 420 9.59 -21.41 -13.17
C ILE A 420 10.77 -20.54 -13.64
N PRO A 421 11.02 -20.38 -14.96
CA PRO A 421 12.24 -19.73 -15.46
C PRO A 421 12.44 -18.29 -14.95
N SER A 422 11.36 -17.54 -14.72
CA SER A 422 11.41 -16.18 -14.16
C SER A 422 12.00 -16.10 -12.74
N ALA A 423 12.14 -17.22 -12.03
CA ALA A 423 12.78 -17.28 -10.71
C ALA A 423 14.32 -17.30 -10.78
N CYS A 424 14.91 -17.58 -11.96
CA CYS A 424 16.33 -17.87 -12.10
C CYS A 424 17.21 -16.61 -12.06
N LEU A 425 16.98 -15.66 -12.96
CA LEU A 425 17.96 -14.62 -13.29
C LEU A 425 17.70 -13.25 -12.62
N ASN A 426 16.90 -13.21 -11.55
CA ASN A 426 16.58 -11.96 -10.84
C ASN A 426 16.06 -10.84 -11.77
N SER A 427 16.77 -9.71 -11.90
CA SER A 427 16.35 -8.53 -12.67
C SER A 427 16.41 -8.76 -14.16
N THR A 428 17.35 -9.55 -14.66
CA THR A 428 17.51 -9.81 -16.10
C THR A 428 16.47 -10.77 -16.67
N VAL A 429 15.53 -11.27 -15.86
CA VAL A 429 14.32 -11.96 -16.33
C VAL A 429 13.05 -11.34 -15.71
N SER A 430 13.17 -10.15 -15.13
CA SER A 430 12.06 -9.47 -14.47
C SER A 430 12.07 -7.96 -14.71
N GLY A 431 12.22 -7.58 -15.96
CA GLY A 431 12.05 -6.20 -16.43
C GLY A 431 13.20 -5.26 -16.05
N LEU A 432 14.37 -5.78 -15.72
CA LEU A 432 15.53 -5.06 -15.15
C LEU A 432 15.26 -4.34 -13.82
N ILE A 433 14.16 -4.68 -13.14
CA ILE A 433 13.78 -4.04 -11.88
C ILE A 433 14.41 -4.78 -10.69
N SER A 434 14.87 -3.99 -9.72
CA SER A 434 15.32 -4.47 -8.40
C SER A 434 14.16 -4.89 -7.51
N ARG A 435 14.45 -5.56 -6.39
CA ARG A 435 13.46 -5.64 -5.30
C ARG A 435 13.06 -4.23 -4.86
N THR A 436 11.87 -4.11 -4.29
CA THR A 436 11.36 -2.82 -3.82
C THR A 436 12.09 -2.37 -2.56
N VAL A 437 12.15 -1.06 -2.39
CA VAL A 437 12.94 -0.34 -1.40
C VAL A 437 12.02 0.58 -0.60
N LEU A 438 12.11 0.49 0.71
CA LEU A 438 11.41 1.37 1.64
C LEU A 438 12.45 1.91 2.63
N ARG A 439 12.93 3.13 2.36
CA ARG A 439 13.97 3.81 3.13
C ARG A 439 13.51 5.23 3.46
N ALA A 440 13.45 5.56 4.75
CA ALA A 440 12.78 6.79 5.22
C ALA A 440 13.45 8.10 4.77
N ASP A 441 14.71 8.07 4.36
CA ASP A 441 15.44 9.21 3.79
C ASP A 441 15.21 9.40 2.28
N LEU A 442 14.69 8.39 1.58
CA LEU A 442 14.43 8.42 0.13
C LEU A 442 12.94 8.41 -0.23
N VAL A 443 12.11 7.80 0.61
CA VAL A 443 10.67 7.60 0.39
C VAL A 443 9.92 8.40 1.45
N GLY A 444 9.31 9.51 1.03
CA GLY A 444 8.45 10.33 1.88
C GLY A 444 7.08 9.69 2.14
N ALA A 445 6.30 10.28 3.05
CA ALA A 445 4.99 9.76 3.43
C ALA A 445 3.97 9.66 2.28
N ASP A 446 4.13 10.51 1.26
CA ASP A 446 3.27 10.58 0.08
C ASP A 446 3.89 9.94 -1.17
N ASP A 447 5.10 9.40 -1.06
CA ASP A 447 5.80 8.76 -2.17
C ASP A 447 5.46 7.28 -2.26
N TYR A 448 5.51 6.72 -3.47
CA TYR A 448 5.51 5.27 -3.62
C TYR A 448 6.81 4.68 -3.06
N HIS A 449 6.77 3.43 -2.63
CA HIS A 449 7.99 2.66 -2.41
C HIS A 449 8.86 2.67 -3.67
N GLY A 450 10.17 2.66 -3.50
CA GLY A 450 11.10 2.81 -4.60
C GLY A 450 11.55 1.49 -5.22
N ALA A 451 12.10 1.55 -6.42
CA ALA A 451 12.92 0.49 -7.00
C ALA A 451 13.94 1.08 -7.98
N LYS A 452 14.96 0.28 -8.32
CA LYS A 452 16.01 0.63 -9.28
C LYS A 452 15.84 -0.15 -10.58
N CYS A 453 16.02 0.53 -11.70
CA CYS A 453 16.14 -0.07 -13.02
C CYS A 453 17.63 -0.26 -13.35
N TYR A 454 18.06 -1.51 -13.50
CA TYR A 454 19.44 -1.87 -13.82
C TYR A 454 19.72 -1.77 -15.33
N ARG A 455 19.71 -0.55 -15.87
CA ARG A 455 19.95 -0.29 -17.30
C ARG A 455 21.27 -0.87 -17.81
N ASP A 456 22.29 -0.87 -16.97
CA ASP A 456 23.62 -1.41 -17.32
C ASP A 456 23.60 -2.92 -17.59
N LEU A 457 22.54 -3.62 -17.18
CA LEU A 457 22.36 -5.06 -17.40
C LEU A 457 21.51 -5.38 -18.64
N ALA A 458 21.14 -4.37 -19.45
CA ALA A 458 20.30 -4.56 -20.63
C ALA A 458 20.87 -5.57 -21.64
N GLY A 459 22.20 -5.73 -21.70
CA GLY A 459 22.84 -6.72 -22.57
C GLY A 459 22.59 -8.18 -22.18
N ALA A 460 22.18 -8.45 -20.93
CA ALA A 460 21.87 -9.78 -20.42
C ALA A 460 20.36 -9.98 -20.19
N ASP A 461 19.52 -9.03 -20.61
CA ASP A 461 18.09 -9.05 -20.35
C ASP A 461 17.34 -10.04 -21.25
N VAL A 462 16.70 -11.02 -20.62
CA VAL A 462 15.87 -12.06 -21.24
C VAL A 462 14.41 -11.96 -20.79
N SER A 463 13.99 -10.82 -20.20
CA SER A 463 12.61 -10.59 -19.76
C SER A 463 11.62 -10.70 -20.92
N GLY A 464 11.92 -10.08 -22.07
CA GLY A 464 11.11 -10.22 -23.28
C GLY A 464 11.13 -11.64 -23.84
N LEU A 465 12.30 -12.27 -23.92
CA LEU A 465 12.44 -13.66 -24.38
C LEU A 465 11.57 -14.63 -23.57
N PHE A 466 11.55 -14.50 -22.25
CA PHE A 466 10.69 -15.30 -21.37
C PHE A 466 9.21 -15.12 -21.72
N LEU A 467 8.74 -13.86 -21.79
CA LEU A 467 7.33 -13.55 -22.08
C LEU A 467 6.90 -14.05 -23.46
N ASP A 468 7.72 -13.85 -24.47
CA ASP A 468 7.42 -14.20 -25.86
C ASP A 468 7.42 -15.72 -26.06
N THR A 469 8.38 -16.43 -25.46
CA THR A 469 8.47 -17.89 -25.55
C THR A 469 7.27 -18.58 -24.89
N VAL A 470 6.82 -18.07 -23.73
CA VAL A 470 5.62 -18.60 -23.07
C VAL A 470 4.36 -18.24 -23.85
N ALA A 471 4.22 -16.99 -24.29
CA ALA A 471 3.04 -16.54 -25.04
C ALA A 471 2.87 -17.29 -26.38
N ALA A 472 3.97 -17.68 -27.03
CA ALA A 472 3.95 -18.49 -28.24
C ALA A 472 3.29 -19.88 -28.05
N ARG A 473 3.18 -20.37 -26.80
CA ARG A 473 2.53 -21.65 -26.47
C ARG A 473 1.05 -21.52 -26.11
N PHE A 474 0.47 -20.32 -26.12
CA PHE A 474 -0.91 -20.11 -25.67
C PHE A 474 -1.94 -20.91 -26.47
N ASP A 475 -1.82 -20.95 -27.79
CA ASP A 475 -2.76 -21.69 -28.64
C ASP A 475 -2.71 -23.21 -28.36
N GLU A 476 -1.51 -23.75 -28.10
CA GLU A 476 -1.31 -25.15 -27.71
C GLU A 476 -1.85 -25.43 -26.30
N ALA A 477 -1.70 -24.48 -25.37
CA ALA A 477 -2.12 -24.61 -23.98
C ALA A 477 -3.63 -24.41 -23.76
N ALA A 478 -4.33 -23.71 -24.67
CA ALA A 478 -5.71 -23.27 -24.50
C ALA A 478 -6.70 -24.38 -24.13
N PRO A 479 -6.73 -25.56 -24.77
CA PRO A 479 -7.66 -26.62 -24.40
C PRO A 479 -7.44 -27.11 -22.96
N GLY A 480 -6.17 -27.40 -22.61
CA GLY A 480 -5.83 -27.89 -21.27
C GLY A 480 -6.06 -26.86 -20.17
N ALA A 481 -5.79 -25.57 -20.45
CA ALA A 481 -6.06 -24.49 -19.53
C ALA A 481 -7.57 -24.32 -19.24
N ALA A 482 -8.41 -24.46 -20.27
CA ALA A 482 -9.86 -24.39 -20.12
C ALA A 482 -10.41 -25.58 -19.30
N GLU A 483 -9.89 -26.79 -19.55
CA GLU A 483 -10.24 -27.99 -18.78
C GLU A 483 -9.85 -27.84 -17.30
N ASP A 484 -8.62 -27.39 -17.02
CA ASP A 484 -8.13 -27.20 -15.65
C ASP A 484 -8.92 -26.11 -14.92
N ALA A 485 -9.23 -24.99 -15.60
CA ALA A 485 -10.02 -23.91 -15.02
C ALA A 485 -11.45 -24.37 -14.70
N ALA A 486 -12.08 -25.13 -15.61
CA ALA A 486 -13.39 -25.72 -15.37
C ALA A 486 -13.36 -26.69 -14.18
N ALA A 487 -12.37 -27.58 -14.12
CA ALA A 487 -12.19 -28.50 -13.00
C ALA A 487 -12.03 -27.76 -11.67
N LEU A 488 -11.24 -26.67 -11.66
CA LEU A 488 -11.06 -25.83 -10.47
C LEU A 488 -12.35 -25.13 -10.06
N LEU A 489 -13.11 -24.57 -10.99
CA LEU A 489 -14.37 -23.87 -10.72
C LEU A 489 -15.49 -24.82 -10.26
N HIS A 490 -15.46 -26.08 -10.70
CA HIS A 490 -16.42 -27.12 -10.30
C HIS A 490 -16.02 -27.87 -9.02
N ALA A 491 -14.83 -27.65 -8.48
CA ALA A 491 -14.40 -28.26 -7.24
C ALA A 491 -15.30 -27.82 -6.07
N ALA A 492 -15.82 -28.79 -5.30
CA ALA A 492 -16.73 -28.54 -4.18
C ALA A 492 -16.07 -27.75 -3.03
N ASP A 493 -14.76 -27.93 -2.85
CA ASP A 493 -13.95 -27.23 -1.86
C ASP A 493 -12.66 -26.72 -2.52
N ARG A 494 -12.41 -25.42 -2.37
CA ARG A 494 -11.21 -24.72 -2.87
C ARG A 494 -10.46 -24.02 -1.75
N GLU A 495 -10.82 -24.29 -0.49
CA GLU A 495 -10.19 -23.66 0.66
C GLU A 495 -8.71 -24.00 0.74
N PRO A 496 -7.85 -23.03 1.06
CA PRO A 496 -6.43 -23.27 1.29
C PRO A 496 -6.20 -24.35 2.34
N THR A 497 -5.54 -25.45 1.96
CA THR A 497 -5.23 -26.55 2.86
C THR A 497 -4.03 -26.24 3.77
N TRP A 498 -3.17 -25.27 3.42
CA TRP A 498 -1.91 -24.95 4.13
C TRP A 498 -0.97 -26.14 4.32
N ALA A 499 -1.01 -27.12 3.40
CA ALA A 499 -0.15 -28.31 3.44
C ALA A 499 1.34 -27.95 3.47
N GLY A 500 1.73 -26.92 2.73
CA GLY A 500 3.09 -26.45 2.67
C GLY A 500 3.62 -25.88 3.99
N TRP A 501 2.78 -25.18 4.76
CA TRP A 501 3.13 -24.68 6.09
C TRP A 501 3.36 -25.82 7.07
N ARG A 502 2.42 -26.78 7.14
CA ARG A 502 2.55 -27.98 7.99
C ARG A 502 3.81 -28.80 7.67
N ALA A 503 4.12 -28.95 6.38
CA ALA A 503 5.32 -29.66 5.95
C ALA A 503 6.60 -28.93 6.41
N VAL A 504 6.63 -27.60 6.31
CA VAL A 504 7.77 -26.80 6.76
C VAL A 504 7.97 -26.87 8.29
N GLU A 505 6.89 -26.85 9.07
CA GLU A 505 6.95 -27.04 10.54
C GLU A 505 7.51 -28.42 10.88
N ARG A 506 6.94 -29.48 10.30
CA ARG A 506 7.40 -30.86 10.50
C ARG A 506 8.89 -31.02 10.17
N ILE A 507 9.33 -30.52 9.02
CA ILE A 507 10.74 -30.58 8.60
C ILE A 507 11.64 -29.80 9.57
N SER A 508 11.19 -28.63 10.01
CA SER A 508 11.97 -27.81 10.97
C SER A 508 12.19 -28.54 12.30
N GLU A 509 11.19 -29.28 12.77
CA GLU A 509 11.26 -30.10 13.99
C GLU A 509 12.11 -31.36 13.78
N GLU A 510 11.82 -32.15 12.74
CA GLU A 510 12.49 -33.43 12.43
C GLU A 510 14.01 -33.26 12.26
N TYR A 511 14.43 -32.16 11.62
CA TYR A 511 15.84 -31.88 11.37
C TYR A 511 16.48 -30.96 12.42
N GLY A 512 15.77 -30.59 13.49
CA GLY A 512 16.29 -29.77 14.59
C GLY A 512 16.75 -28.37 14.15
N ILE A 513 16.10 -27.78 13.16
CA ILE A 513 16.46 -26.47 12.58
C ILE A 513 16.00 -25.32 13.48
N GLY A 514 14.83 -25.46 14.12
CA GLY A 514 14.28 -24.49 15.07
C GLY A 514 13.76 -23.17 14.47
N ASP A 515 13.92 -22.95 13.16
CA ASP A 515 13.39 -21.80 12.44
C ASP A 515 12.88 -22.20 11.03
N VAL A 516 11.57 -22.06 10.83
CA VAL A 516 10.89 -22.31 9.55
C VAL A 516 11.38 -21.44 8.39
N ASN A 517 12.10 -20.34 8.66
CA ASN A 517 12.71 -19.51 7.61
C ASN A 517 13.97 -20.15 6.98
N LEU A 518 14.59 -21.12 7.65
CA LEU A 518 15.74 -21.88 7.14
C LEU A 518 15.32 -23.10 6.30
N VAL A 519 14.03 -23.42 6.29
CA VAL A 519 13.41 -24.42 5.40
C VAL A 519 12.88 -23.69 4.16
N LYS A 520 13.42 -24.03 2.99
CA LYS A 520 13.15 -23.36 1.71
C LYS A 520 12.41 -24.31 0.76
N PRO A 521 11.07 -24.33 0.81
CA PRO A 521 10.29 -25.27 0.03
C PRO A 521 10.25 -24.91 -1.45
N GLY A 522 10.22 -25.89 -2.33
CA GLY A 522 10.06 -25.71 -3.77
C GLY A 522 11.36 -25.78 -4.55
N VAL A 523 11.24 -26.15 -5.83
CA VAL A 523 12.39 -26.29 -6.75
C VAL A 523 13.18 -24.99 -6.91
N GLY A 524 12.47 -23.86 -7.11
CA GLY A 524 13.10 -22.55 -7.30
C GLY A 524 13.84 -22.05 -6.05
N GLU A 525 13.25 -22.22 -4.87
CA GLU A 525 13.87 -21.83 -3.61
C GLU A 525 15.04 -22.75 -3.24
N THR A 526 14.93 -24.05 -3.50
CA THR A 526 16.04 -25.02 -3.34
C THR A 526 17.22 -24.65 -4.23
N THR A 527 16.96 -24.32 -5.50
CA THR A 527 17.97 -23.82 -6.44
C THR A 527 18.63 -22.55 -5.91
N ARG A 528 17.85 -21.60 -5.35
CA ARG A 528 18.39 -20.37 -4.77
C ARG A 528 19.25 -20.63 -3.53
N VAL A 529 18.89 -21.60 -2.69
CA VAL A 529 19.72 -22.06 -1.56
C VAL A 529 21.05 -22.62 -2.06
N LEU A 530 21.00 -23.52 -3.03
CA LEU A 530 22.19 -24.14 -3.62
C LEU A 530 23.10 -23.13 -4.30
N LEU A 531 22.57 -22.02 -4.83
CA LEU A 531 23.37 -21.03 -5.54
C LEU A 531 23.93 -19.93 -4.63
N ARG A 532 23.15 -19.48 -3.64
CA ARG A 532 23.36 -18.17 -2.98
C ARG A 532 23.35 -18.21 -1.45
N ARG A 533 23.26 -19.40 -0.85
CA ARG A 533 23.27 -19.59 0.61
C ARG A 533 24.31 -20.63 1.00
N VAL A 534 24.36 -20.97 2.28
CA VAL A 534 25.11 -22.12 2.81
C VAL A 534 24.14 -23.31 2.88
N PRO A 535 24.03 -24.12 1.80
CA PRO A 535 23.16 -25.28 1.78
C PRO A 535 23.64 -26.34 2.78
N TRP A 536 22.70 -26.98 3.46
CA TRP A 536 22.99 -28.10 4.35
C TRP A 536 22.57 -29.44 3.74
N ARG A 537 21.30 -29.55 3.33
CA ARG A 537 20.72 -30.74 2.71
C ARG A 537 19.62 -30.35 1.75
N VAL A 538 19.32 -31.22 0.80
CA VAL A 538 18.14 -31.14 -0.06
C VAL A 538 17.25 -32.33 0.22
N LEU A 539 15.98 -32.09 0.52
CA LEU A 539 14.96 -33.13 0.55
C LEU A 539 14.32 -33.20 -0.83
N ALA A 540 14.31 -34.36 -1.46
CA ALA A 540 13.70 -34.61 -2.77
C ALA A 540 12.52 -35.54 -2.61
N ARG A 541 11.38 -35.21 -3.21
CA ARG A 541 10.25 -36.13 -3.27
C ARG A 541 10.63 -37.32 -4.13
N ARG A 542 10.42 -38.53 -3.61
CA ARG A 542 10.64 -39.76 -4.39
C ARG A 542 9.80 -39.73 -5.66
N GLY A 543 10.44 -40.04 -6.79
CA GLY A 543 9.76 -40.04 -8.09
C GLY A 543 9.53 -38.67 -8.72
N ALA A 544 10.07 -37.56 -8.17
CA ALA A 544 9.97 -36.22 -8.76
C ALA A 544 10.68 -36.04 -10.13
N GLY A 545 11.21 -37.13 -10.71
CA GLY A 545 11.61 -37.19 -12.12
C GLY A 545 12.66 -36.16 -12.54
N ARG A 546 12.50 -35.67 -13.78
CA ARG A 546 13.38 -34.71 -14.46
C ARG A 546 13.34 -33.29 -13.89
N ASP A 547 12.25 -32.94 -13.19
CA ASP A 547 12.05 -31.60 -12.60
C ASP A 547 13.13 -31.27 -11.53
N LEU A 548 13.85 -32.27 -11.02
CA LEU A 548 14.95 -32.11 -10.06
C LEU A 548 16.35 -32.28 -10.66
N ASP A 549 16.52 -32.53 -11.96
CA ASP A 549 17.83 -32.86 -12.53
C ASP A 549 18.86 -31.75 -12.29
N HIS A 550 18.45 -30.49 -12.44
CA HIS A 550 19.30 -29.33 -12.14
C HIS A 550 19.61 -29.20 -10.64
N VAL A 551 18.66 -29.51 -9.76
CA VAL A 551 18.86 -29.49 -8.30
C VAL A 551 19.90 -30.54 -7.91
N ARG A 552 19.79 -31.75 -8.46
CA ARG A 552 20.75 -32.85 -8.22
C ARG A 552 22.14 -32.48 -8.70
N LEU A 553 22.26 -31.93 -9.92
CA LEU A 553 23.54 -31.45 -10.46
C LEU A 553 24.18 -30.38 -9.57
N LEU A 554 23.42 -29.36 -9.17
CA LEU A 554 23.92 -28.29 -8.31
C LEU A 554 24.31 -28.80 -6.92
N ALA A 555 23.53 -29.74 -6.35
CA ALA A 555 23.83 -30.36 -5.07
C ALA A 555 25.13 -31.19 -5.14
N GLU A 556 25.33 -31.97 -6.21
CA GLU A 556 26.56 -32.72 -6.45
C GLU A 556 27.79 -31.79 -6.55
N GLN A 557 27.71 -30.73 -7.36
CA GLN A 557 28.79 -29.75 -7.51
C GLN A 557 29.17 -29.07 -6.18
N ARG A 558 28.19 -28.83 -5.32
CA ARG A 558 28.35 -28.18 -4.00
C ARG A 558 28.68 -29.18 -2.88
N GLY A 559 28.63 -30.48 -3.13
CA GLY A 559 28.80 -31.53 -2.11
C GLY A 559 27.67 -31.55 -1.07
N VAL A 560 26.45 -31.18 -1.47
CA VAL A 560 25.26 -31.15 -0.61
C VAL A 560 24.51 -32.47 -0.77
N PRO A 561 24.22 -33.21 0.31
CA PRO A 561 23.47 -34.45 0.21
C PRO A 561 22.01 -34.20 -0.21
N VAL A 562 21.53 -35.06 -1.12
CA VAL A 562 20.12 -35.12 -1.54
C VAL A 562 19.49 -36.37 -0.92
N GLU A 563 18.45 -36.17 -0.12
CA GLU A 563 17.75 -37.21 0.62
C GLU A 563 16.34 -37.41 0.04
N GLU A 564 15.99 -38.65 -0.33
CA GLU A 564 14.67 -38.95 -0.89
C GLU A 564 13.63 -39.26 0.19
N THR A 565 12.46 -38.62 0.09
CA THR A 565 11.34 -38.76 1.03
C THR A 565 9.99 -38.87 0.31
N ASP A 566 9.02 -39.55 0.91
CA ASP A 566 7.70 -39.79 0.32
C ASP A 566 6.66 -38.70 0.67
N GLU A 567 6.86 -37.95 1.76
CA GLU A 567 5.83 -37.10 2.36
C GLU A 567 6.07 -35.59 2.16
N LEU A 568 6.32 -35.14 0.94
CA LEU A 568 6.51 -33.71 0.65
C LEU A 568 5.40 -33.15 -0.24
N PRO A 569 4.79 -32.00 0.08
CA PRO A 569 3.90 -31.28 -0.84
C PRO A 569 4.67 -30.58 -1.97
N TYR A 570 6.00 -30.58 -1.90
CA TYR A 570 6.91 -30.05 -2.92
C TYR A 570 7.69 -31.17 -3.62
N SER A 571 8.24 -30.89 -4.79
CA SER A 571 9.23 -31.74 -5.47
C SER A 571 10.56 -31.70 -4.73
N SER A 572 10.96 -30.55 -4.19
CA SER A 572 12.15 -30.46 -3.32
C SER A 572 12.06 -29.41 -2.23
N VAL A 573 12.90 -29.53 -1.20
CA VAL A 573 13.08 -28.56 -0.12
C VAL A 573 14.57 -28.38 0.16
N GLY A 574 15.06 -27.15 0.06
CA GLY A 574 16.42 -26.79 0.45
C GLY A 574 16.48 -26.45 1.94
N LEU A 575 17.42 -27.05 2.65
CA LEU A 575 17.68 -26.75 4.06
C LEU A 575 18.94 -25.90 4.18
N ILE A 576 18.85 -24.79 4.89
CA ILE A 576 19.98 -23.91 5.20
C ILE A 576 20.59 -24.34 6.54
N HIS A 577 21.91 -24.32 6.65
CA HIS A 577 22.59 -24.76 7.88
C HIS A 577 22.27 -23.84 9.07
N PRO A 578 21.74 -24.35 10.20
CA PRO A 578 21.30 -23.52 11.32
C PRO A 578 22.45 -22.85 12.09
N ARG A 579 23.68 -23.38 12.02
CA ARG A 579 24.87 -22.81 12.71
C ARG A 579 25.86 -22.04 11.82
N PHE A 580 25.72 -22.09 10.49
CA PHE A 580 26.65 -21.44 9.54
C PHE A 580 25.95 -20.32 8.77
N THR A 581 25.09 -19.58 9.46
CA THR A 581 24.31 -18.45 8.93
C THR A 581 25.13 -17.16 8.76
N ARG A 582 26.45 -17.25 8.59
CA ARG A 582 27.33 -16.07 8.41
C ARG A 582 28.35 -16.26 7.30
N GLY A 583 28.34 -15.36 6.30
CA GLY A 583 29.49 -14.92 5.49
C GLY A 583 30.41 -15.95 4.79
N ALA A 584 30.13 -17.25 4.81
CA ALA A 584 31.14 -18.29 4.53
C ALA A 584 31.15 -18.83 3.08
N THR A 585 30.88 -18.00 2.08
CA THR A 585 31.21 -18.36 0.69
C THR A 585 32.37 -17.51 0.21
N GLY A 586 33.58 -18.10 0.17
CA GLY A 586 34.63 -17.58 -0.69
C GLY A 586 34.16 -17.60 -2.16
N GLY A 587 34.83 -16.87 -3.05
CA GLY A 587 34.46 -16.70 -4.46
C GLY A 587 34.29 -17.99 -5.31
N ASN A 588 34.46 -19.16 -4.70
CA ASN A 588 34.28 -20.50 -5.26
C ASN A 588 33.06 -21.28 -4.71
N GLY A 589 32.24 -20.68 -3.83
CA GLY A 589 30.97 -21.27 -3.36
C GLY A 589 31.09 -22.53 -2.49
N ARG A 590 32.28 -22.84 -1.97
CA ARG A 590 32.50 -23.92 -0.99
C ARG A 590 32.56 -23.36 0.43
N ALA A 591 32.15 -24.16 1.41
CA ALA A 591 32.32 -23.85 2.83
C ALA A 591 33.79 -23.50 3.11
N ALA A 592 34.04 -22.33 3.69
CA ALA A 592 35.35 -22.04 4.28
C ALA A 592 35.63 -23.11 5.35
N ARG A 593 36.78 -23.78 5.25
CA ARG A 593 37.23 -24.76 6.23
C ARG A 593 37.51 -24.12 7.57
#